data_AF-A0A094F4A6-F1
#
_entry.id   AF-A0A094F4A6-F1
#
_cell.length_a   1.000
_cell.length_b   1.000
_cell.length_c   1.000
_cell.angle_alpha   90.00
_cell.angle_beta   90.00
_cell.angle_gamma   90.00
#
_symmetry.space_group_name_H-M   'P 1'
#
loop_
_entity.id
_entity.type
_entity.pdbx_description
1 polymer ?
#
loop_
_entity_poly.entity_id
_entity_poly.type
_entity_poly.pdbx_seq_one_letter_code
_entity_poly.pdbx_strand_id
1 'polypeptide(L)'
;MFSRALRRAVQEVRVPSSTLPPTFLLPSQARYFNSTEQHVEPPMSNSGASQAPLASHSPIATEAIASAAAINAAQPTAPSTPYAITESVKELLPLLNAQPSKFITALIHGRPYLLTVGDTVRLPFHMPGVVPGDVLRLNRASAIGSRDYTLKGQPHVDERVFECRAVVMGTEGEPARIKIKKKQRNRRTKTVISKHKFTVLRLSELRVKELGEIEQ
;
A
#
# COMPACT_ATOMS: atom_id res chain seq x y z
N MET A 1 41.46 -41.77 46.21
CA MET A 1 42.73 -42.52 46.25
C MET A 1 42.77 -43.48 45.05
N PHE A 2 43.61 -43.18 44.06
CA PHE A 2 44.13 -44.01 42.94
C PHE A 2 43.12 -44.65 41.96
N SER A 3 42.83 -44.02 40.81
CA SER A 3 43.59 -43.98 39.53
C SER A 3 43.72 -45.33 38.81
N ARG A 4 42.93 -45.53 37.75
CA ARG A 4 43.18 -46.53 36.70
C ARG A 4 43.50 -45.80 35.39
N ALA A 5 44.73 -46.02 34.93
CA ALA A 5 45.32 -45.45 33.74
C ALA A 5 44.79 -46.13 32.48
N LEU A 6 44.37 -45.34 31.49
CA LEU A 6 44.26 -45.79 30.10
C LEU A 6 45.36 -45.11 29.29
N ARG A 7 46.33 -45.93 28.86
CA ARG A 7 47.36 -45.57 27.89
C ARG A 7 46.69 -45.41 26.53
N ARG A 8 46.69 -44.20 25.95
CA ARG A 8 46.40 -43.99 24.52
C ARG A 8 47.70 -43.59 23.84
N ALA A 9 48.10 -44.41 22.89
CA ALA A 9 49.33 -44.27 22.13
C ALA A 9 49.28 -43.05 21.21
N VAL A 10 50.42 -42.36 21.17
CA VAL A 10 50.78 -41.30 20.23
C VAL A 10 51.21 -41.95 18.93
N GLN A 11 50.62 -41.54 17.81
CA GLN A 11 51.30 -41.56 16.52
C GLN A 11 51.13 -40.19 15.88
N GLU A 12 52.20 -39.39 16.02
CA GLU A 12 52.44 -38.23 15.19
C GLU A 12 52.74 -38.69 13.77
N VAL A 13 51.92 -38.29 12.80
CA VAL A 13 52.29 -38.30 11.39
C VAL A 13 52.59 -36.87 11.00
N ARG A 14 53.89 -36.54 11.07
CA ARG A 14 54.48 -35.30 10.58
C ARG A 14 54.70 -35.47 9.07
N VAL A 15 53.96 -34.71 8.25
CA VAL A 15 54.26 -34.53 6.82
C VAL A 15 54.54 -33.05 6.57
N PRO A 16 55.77 -32.65 6.20
CA PRO A 16 56.08 -31.31 5.74
C PRO A 16 56.25 -31.28 4.22
N SER A 17 55.46 -30.43 3.56
CA SER A 17 55.76 -29.82 2.25
C SER A 17 54.62 -28.85 1.98
N SER A 18 54.76 -27.56 2.29
CA SER A 18 55.29 -26.54 1.37
C SER A 18 54.83 -26.70 -0.08
N THR A 19 54.40 -25.58 -0.65
CA THR A 19 53.99 -25.34 -2.05
C THR A 19 52.59 -25.79 -2.46
N LEU A 20 51.58 -24.97 -2.11
CA LEU A 20 50.38 -24.80 -2.92
C LEU A 20 50.28 -23.32 -3.36
N PRO A 21 50.01 -23.04 -4.65
CA PRO A 21 49.98 -21.68 -5.19
C PRO A 21 48.67 -20.95 -4.81
N PRO A 22 48.70 -19.61 -4.67
CA PRO A 22 47.48 -18.82 -4.46
C PRO A 22 46.73 -18.63 -5.79
N THR A 23 45.62 -19.34 -6.00
CA THR A 23 44.64 -18.99 -7.04
C THR A 23 43.54 -18.12 -6.43
N PHE A 24 43.81 -16.81 -6.33
CA PHE A 24 42.78 -15.79 -6.13
C PHE A 24 43.01 -14.66 -7.13
N LEU A 25 42.47 -14.82 -8.33
CA LEU A 25 42.24 -13.72 -9.27
C LEU A 25 40.90 -13.94 -9.96
N LEU A 26 39.81 -13.69 -9.23
CA LEU A 26 38.52 -13.39 -9.85
C LEU A 26 38.39 -11.85 -9.88
N PRO A 27 38.34 -11.21 -11.06
CA PRO A 27 38.00 -9.80 -11.15
C PRO A 27 36.51 -9.64 -10.82
N SER A 28 36.22 -9.16 -9.62
CA SER A 28 34.89 -8.65 -9.26
C SER A 28 34.63 -7.37 -10.06
N GLN A 29 34.01 -7.52 -11.23
CA GLN A 29 33.38 -6.41 -11.94
C GLN A 29 32.16 -5.95 -11.13
N ALA A 30 32.38 -5.01 -10.22
CA ALA A 30 31.32 -4.29 -9.55
C ALA A 30 30.67 -3.35 -10.56
N ARG A 31 29.51 -3.72 -11.10
CA ARG A 31 28.63 -2.77 -11.80
C ARG A 31 27.94 -1.90 -10.76
N TYR A 32 28.52 -0.74 -10.48
CA TYR A 32 27.81 0.37 -9.86
C TYR A 32 27.03 1.10 -10.96
N PHE A 33 25.72 0.86 -11.05
CA PHE A 33 24.79 1.76 -11.74
C PHE A 33 23.92 2.42 -10.69
N ASN A 34 24.35 3.59 -10.22
CA ASN A 34 23.50 4.61 -9.62
C ASN A 34 23.95 5.96 -10.20
N SER A 35 23.36 6.33 -11.33
CA SER A 35 23.42 7.71 -11.83
C SER A 35 22.25 8.46 -11.20
N THR A 36 22.53 9.27 -10.18
CA THR A 36 21.64 10.33 -9.73
C THR A 36 21.85 11.53 -10.63
N GLU A 37 20.83 11.94 -11.39
CA GLU A 37 20.83 13.26 -12.03
C GLU A 37 20.85 14.35 -10.95
N GLN A 38 21.85 15.22 -11.03
CA GLN A 38 21.91 16.45 -10.25
C GLN A 38 21.02 17.49 -10.94
N HIS A 39 19.88 17.79 -10.31
CA HIS A 39 19.11 18.99 -10.65
C HIS A 39 19.88 20.22 -10.15
N VAL A 40 20.68 20.82 -11.03
CA VAL A 40 21.31 22.12 -10.83
C VAL A 40 20.35 23.19 -11.31
N GLU A 41 19.94 24.07 -10.40
CA GLU A 41 19.10 25.24 -10.67
C GLU A 41 19.98 26.40 -11.19
N PRO A 42 19.74 26.94 -12.39
CA PRO A 42 20.44 28.13 -12.87
C PRO A 42 19.75 29.43 -12.39
N PRO A 43 20.53 30.45 -11.99
CA PRO A 43 20.01 31.72 -11.50
C PRO A 43 19.53 32.66 -12.61
N MET A 44 18.61 33.55 -12.22
CA MET A 44 17.99 34.60 -13.02
C MET A 44 19.01 35.57 -13.65
N SER A 45 18.82 35.91 -14.92
CA SER A 45 19.47 37.05 -15.58
C SER A 45 18.48 37.86 -16.41
N ASN A 46 18.13 39.03 -15.85
CA ASN A 46 17.65 40.29 -16.40
C ASN A 46 16.98 40.36 -17.78
N SER A 47 15.76 40.87 -17.72
CA SER A 47 14.96 41.50 -18.76
C SER A 47 15.66 42.70 -19.40
N GLY A 48 15.65 42.73 -20.73
CA GLY A 48 16.00 43.89 -21.56
C GLY A 48 14.76 44.69 -21.96
N ALA A 49 14.76 45.96 -21.53
CA ALA A 49 14.24 47.16 -22.18
C ALA A 49 12.83 47.16 -22.82
N SER A 50 11.91 47.89 -22.19
CA SER A 50 10.98 48.80 -22.88
C SER A 50 10.74 50.02 -21.99
N GLN A 51 10.71 51.18 -22.63
CA GLN A 51 10.93 52.52 -22.08
C GLN A 51 9.70 53.12 -21.36
N ALA A 52 9.99 54.14 -20.55
CA ALA A 52 9.20 55.01 -19.66
C ALA A 52 8.01 55.77 -20.35
N PRO A 53 7.22 56.67 -19.70
CA PRO A 53 7.48 57.33 -18.40
C PRO A 53 6.29 57.78 -17.50
N LEU A 54 6.71 58.37 -16.36
CA LEU A 54 6.20 59.59 -15.67
C LEU A 54 5.23 59.51 -14.47
N ALA A 55 5.73 60.06 -13.35
CA ALA A 55 5.07 60.80 -12.26
C ALA A 55 4.18 60.00 -11.27
N SER A 56 4.06 60.27 -9.96
CA SER A 56 4.77 61.13 -8.99
C SER A 56 4.02 60.98 -7.63
N HIS A 57 4.71 61.28 -6.51
CA HIS A 57 4.19 61.62 -5.16
C HIS A 57 3.75 60.52 -4.14
N SER A 58 4.60 60.44 -3.11
CA SER A 58 4.32 60.48 -1.65
C SER A 58 3.68 59.31 -0.88
N PRO A 59 4.12 59.06 0.39
CA PRO A 59 3.76 57.89 1.19
C PRO A 59 2.63 58.18 2.18
N ILE A 60 1.81 57.17 2.49
CA ILE A 60 0.89 57.19 3.64
C ILE A 60 1.01 55.85 4.40
N ALA A 61 1.03 56.01 5.72
CA ALA A 61 1.32 55.01 6.73
C ALA A 61 0.16 54.03 6.99
N THR A 62 0.54 52.91 7.61
CA THR A 62 -0.15 52.10 8.63
C THR A 62 -1.67 51.93 8.52
N GLU A 63 -2.11 50.68 8.33
CA GLU A 63 -3.22 50.13 9.13
C GLU A 63 -3.22 48.60 9.10
N ALA A 64 -3.16 48.02 10.29
CA ALA A 64 -3.29 46.60 10.53
C ALA A 64 -4.76 46.19 10.41
N ILE A 65 -5.04 45.13 9.65
CA ILE A 65 -6.36 44.51 9.62
C ILE A 65 -6.22 43.05 10.04
N ALA A 66 -6.48 42.81 11.31
CA ALA A 66 -6.91 41.52 11.82
C ALA A 66 -8.42 41.40 11.60
N SER A 67 -8.84 40.37 10.85
CA SER A 67 -10.04 39.60 11.20
C SER A 67 -10.08 38.32 10.38
N ALA A 68 -10.04 37.22 11.12
CA ALA A 68 -10.16 35.86 10.63
C ALA A 68 -11.53 35.67 9.96
N ALA A 69 -11.50 35.33 8.68
CA ALA A 69 -12.68 34.88 7.95
C ALA A 69 -13.14 33.54 8.52
N ALA A 70 -14.39 33.51 8.96
CA ALA A 70 -15.12 32.32 9.32
C ALA A 70 -15.11 31.34 8.13
N ILE A 71 -14.52 30.17 8.36
CA ILE A 71 -14.56 29.04 7.44
C ILE A 71 -15.98 28.49 7.52
N ASN A 72 -16.79 28.78 6.51
CA ASN A 72 -18.08 28.11 6.31
C ASN A 72 -17.82 26.60 6.22
N ALA A 73 -18.22 25.88 7.26
CA ALA A 73 -18.28 24.43 7.26
C ALA A 73 -19.40 24.02 6.29
N ALA A 74 -19.04 23.76 5.03
CA ALA A 74 -19.93 23.09 4.10
C ALA A 74 -20.22 21.69 4.62
N GLN A 75 -21.43 21.50 5.16
CA GLN A 75 -22.01 20.18 5.37
C GLN A 75 -21.99 19.42 4.04
N PRO A 76 -21.54 18.16 4.00
CA PRO A 76 -21.80 17.31 2.85
C PRO A 76 -23.31 17.06 2.78
N THR A 77 -23.99 17.79 1.89
CA THR A 77 -25.37 17.54 1.51
C THR A 77 -25.45 16.12 0.95
N ALA A 78 -26.12 15.23 1.68
CA ALA A 78 -26.43 13.90 1.19
C ALA A 78 -27.31 14.04 -0.06
N PRO A 79 -26.92 13.52 -1.24
CA PRO A 79 -27.82 13.43 -2.37
C PRO A 79 -28.90 12.39 -2.05
N SER A 80 -30.12 12.84 -1.81
CA SER A 80 -31.31 12.02 -1.54
C SER A 80 -32.08 11.66 -2.82
N THR A 81 -31.45 11.73 -3.99
CA THR A 81 -32.06 11.23 -5.22
C THR A 81 -31.87 9.72 -5.32
N PRO A 82 -32.93 8.94 -5.68
CA PRO A 82 -32.73 7.55 -6.03
C PRO A 82 -31.74 7.49 -7.20
N TYR A 83 -30.61 6.83 -6.99
CA TYR A 83 -29.55 6.73 -7.97
C TYR A 83 -30.08 5.99 -9.20
N ALA A 84 -30.38 6.73 -10.27
CA ALA A 84 -30.84 6.16 -11.52
C ALA A 84 -29.64 5.59 -12.27
N ILE A 85 -29.69 4.30 -12.60
CA ILE A 85 -28.68 3.65 -13.43
C ILE A 85 -28.71 4.30 -14.81
N THR A 86 -27.55 4.73 -15.31
CA THR A 86 -27.43 5.31 -16.65
C THR A 86 -27.80 4.29 -17.71
N GLU A 87 -28.44 4.73 -18.80
CA GLU A 87 -28.86 3.87 -19.92
C GLU A 87 -27.70 3.05 -20.49
N SER A 88 -26.51 3.65 -20.58
CA SER A 88 -25.27 2.98 -20.98
C SER A 88 -24.91 1.77 -20.10
N VAL A 89 -25.13 1.87 -18.79
CA VAL A 89 -24.87 0.76 -17.87
C VAL A 89 -25.94 -0.31 -18.03
N LYS A 90 -27.19 0.05 -18.29
CA LYS A 90 -28.26 -0.92 -18.56
C LYS A 90 -27.96 -1.75 -19.81
N GLU A 91 -27.42 -1.16 -20.86
CA GLU A 91 -27.05 -1.86 -22.10
C GLU A 91 -25.81 -2.75 -21.96
N LEU A 92 -24.77 -2.27 -21.27
CA LEU A 92 -23.47 -2.95 -21.20
C LEU A 92 -23.35 -3.97 -20.06
N LEU A 93 -24.15 -3.84 -19.00
CA LEU A 93 -24.09 -4.74 -17.85
C LEU A 93 -24.41 -6.20 -18.22
N PRO A 94 -25.44 -6.50 -19.04
CA PRO A 94 -25.68 -7.88 -19.51
C PRO A 94 -24.48 -8.47 -20.26
N LEU A 95 -23.80 -7.66 -21.10
CA LEU A 95 -22.59 -8.09 -21.81
C LEU A 95 -21.45 -8.39 -20.85
N LEU A 96 -21.26 -7.57 -19.81
CA LEU A 96 -20.29 -7.82 -18.75
C LEU A 96 -20.62 -9.11 -17.97
N ASN A 97 -21.90 -9.38 -17.72
CA ASN A 97 -22.33 -10.56 -16.96
C ASN A 97 -22.13 -11.87 -17.73
N ALA A 98 -22.35 -11.83 -19.05
CA ALA A 98 -22.15 -12.97 -19.95
C ALA A 98 -20.69 -13.46 -20.01
N GLN A 99 -19.72 -12.60 -19.65
CA GLN A 99 -18.32 -12.99 -19.65
C GLN A 99 -17.97 -13.88 -18.43
N PRO A 100 -17.09 -14.90 -18.62
CA PRO A 100 -16.85 -15.90 -17.58
C PRO A 100 -16.01 -15.37 -16.42
N SER A 101 -14.92 -14.66 -16.70
CA SER A 101 -13.94 -14.20 -15.71
C SER A 101 -14.24 -12.78 -15.25
N LYS A 102 -14.45 -12.57 -13.95
CA LYS A 102 -14.76 -11.25 -13.40
C LYS A 102 -13.75 -10.88 -12.32
N PHE A 103 -13.40 -9.61 -12.23
CA PHE A 103 -12.58 -9.03 -11.18
C PHE A 103 -13.28 -7.85 -10.52
N ILE A 104 -12.86 -7.54 -9.31
CA ILE A 104 -13.38 -6.42 -8.52
C ILE A 104 -12.23 -5.69 -7.84
N THR A 105 -12.30 -4.36 -7.84
CA THR A 105 -11.44 -3.52 -7.01
C THR A 105 -12.23 -3.11 -5.77
N ALA A 106 -12.17 -3.95 -4.73
CA ALA A 106 -12.88 -3.75 -3.48
C ALA A 106 -12.14 -2.77 -2.55
N LEU A 107 -12.87 -1.94 -1.82
CA LEU A 107 -12.31 -0.95 -0.90
C LEU A 107 -12.54 -1.38 0.55
N ILE A 108 -11.47 -1.74 1.25
CA ILE A 108 -11.52 -2.10 2.66
C ILE A 108 -10.83 -0.97 3.44
N HIS A 109 -11.61 -0.26 4.28
CA HIS A 109 -11.20 0.97 4.96
C HIS A 109 -10.50 1.99 4.04
N GLY A 110 -11.06 2.18 2.83
CA GLY A 110 -10.54 3.13 1.84
C GLY A 110 -9.30 2.66 1.06
N ARG A 111 -8.78 1.45 1.33
CA ARG A 111 -7.67 0.87 0.56
C ARG A 111 -8.21 -0.04 -0.55
N PRO A 112 -7.82 0.16 -1.81
CA PRO A 112 -8.27 -0.67 -2.92
C PRO A 112 -7.50 -1.99 -2.98
N TYR A 113 -8.22 -3.09 -3.22
CA TYR A 113 -7.68 -4.42 -3.46
C TYR A 113 -8.32 -4.98 -4.74
N LEU A 114 -7.49 -5.29 -5.74
CA LEU A 114 -7.93 -5.95 -6.98
C LEU A 114 -7.96 -7.45 -6.74
N LEU A 115 -9.15 -8.04 -6.86
CA LEU A 115 -9.43 -9.42 -6.48
C LEU A 115 -10.26 -10.14 -7.54
N THR A 116 -10.04 -11.44 -7.62
CA THR A 116 -10.86 -12.43 -8.31
C THR A 116 -11.36 -13.47 -7.31
N VAL A 117 -12.31 -14.30 -7.73
CA VAL A 117 -12.85 -15.36 -6.87
C VAL A 117 -11.75 -16.38 -6.54
N GLY A 118 -11.59 -16.68 -5.26
CA GLY A 118 -10.55 -17.59 -4.76
C GLY A 118 -9.29 -16.88 -4.24
N ASP A 119 -9.10 -15.60 -4.55
CA ASP A 119 -7.93 -14.85 -4.10
C ASP A 119 -7.91 -14.68 -2.59
N THR A 120 -6.70 -14.65 -2.04
CA THR A 120 -6.45 -14.46 -0.60
C THR A 120 -5.79 -13.11 -0.36
N VAL A 121 -6.41 -12.28 0.48
CA VAL A 121 -5.98 -10.93 0.83
C VAL A 121 -5.49 -10.89 2.25
N ARG A 122 -4.26 -10.44 2.43
CA ARG A 122 -3.70 -10.16 3.76
C ARG A 122 -3.85 -8.68 4.09
N LEU A 123 -4.75 -8.37 5.01
CA LEU A 123 -5.03 -7.00 5.43
C LEU A 123 -3.98 -6.48 6.41
N PRO A 124 -3.52 -5.21 6.26
CA PRO A 124 -2.48 -4.60 7.08
C PRO A 124 -2.97 -4.14 8.46
N PHE A 125 -3.95 -4.82 9.04
CA PHE A 125 -4.49 -4.58 10.37
C PHE A 125 -5.22 -5.82 10.88
N HIS A 126 -5.47 -5.84 12.19
CA HIS A 126 -6.35 -6.81 12.83
C HIS A 126 -7.78 -6.28 12.81
N MET A 127 -8.66 -6.95 12.06
CA MET A 127 -10.08 -6.64 12.04
C MET A 127 -10.71 -7.09 13.37
N PRO A 128 -11.30 -6.19 14.17
CA PRO A 128 -11.97 -6.56 15.41
C PRO A 128 -13.32 -7.20 15.14
N GLY A 129 -13.76 -8.07 16.03
CA GLY A 129 -15.13 -8.63 15.99
C GLY A 129 -15.40 -9.63 14.87
N VAL A 130 -14.37 -10.14 14.20
CA VAL A 130 -14.49 -11.22 13.22
C VAL A 130 -13.84 -12.49 13.74
N VAL A 131 -14.50 -13.60 13.50
CA VAL A 131 -14.05 -14.95 13.82
C VAL A 131 -13.66 -15.66 12.52
N PRO A 132 -12.64 -16.54 12.53
CA PRO A 132 -12.37 -17.39 11.37
C PRO A 132 -13.62 -18.16 10.96
N GLY A 133 -13.99 -18.07 9.69
CA GLY A 133 -15.23 -18.64 9.12
C GLY A 133 -16.32 -17.62 8.84
N ASP A 134 -16.24 -16.41 9.39
CA ASP A 134 -17.25 -15.37 9.14
C ASP A 134 -17.25 -14.93 7.67
N VAL A 135 -18.44 -14.65 7.14
CA VAL A 135 -18.65 -14.17 5.77
C VAL A 135 -18.96 -12.68 5.78
N LEU A 136 -18.09 -11.89 5.16
CA LEU A 136 -18.21 -10.44 5.05
C LEU A 136 -18.77 -10.05 3.68
N ARG A 137 -19.82 -9.24 3.68
CA ARG A 137 -20.33 -8.60 2.45
C ARG A 137 -19.52 -7.32 2.18
N LEU A 138 -18.80 -7.31 1.06
CA LEU A 138 -18.02 -6.16 0.62
C LEU A 138 -18.91 -5.22 -0.19
N ASN A 139 -19.32 -4.13 0.44
CA ASN A 139 -20.27 -3.16 -0.15
C ASN A 139 -19.59 -2.13 -1.05
N ARG A 140 -18.32 -1.81 -0.79
CA ARG A 140 -17.62 -0.71 -1.48
C ARG A 140 -16.66 -1.28 -2.52
N ALA A 141 -16.90 -0.90 -3.78
CA ALA A 141 -16.02 -1.21 -4.90
C ALA A 141 -15.78 0.04 -5.75
N SER A 142 -14.54 0.21 -6.22
CA SER A 142 -14.19 1.28 -7.15
C SER A 142 -14.51 0.89 -8.59
N ALA A 143 -14.24 -0.36 -8.94
CA ALA A 143 -14.48 -0.89 -10.27
C ALA A 143 -14.83 -2.37 -10.21
N ILE A 144 -15.67 -2.82 -11.14
CA ILE A 144 -15.99 -4.22 -11.38
C ILE A 144 -15.85 -4.44 -12.88
N GLY A 145 -15.17 -5.49 -13.27
CA GLY A 145 -14.91 -5.70 -14.67
C GLY A 145 -14.75 -7.15 -15.03
N SER A 146 -14.70 -7.34 -16.33
CA SER A 146 -14.20 -8.54 -16.97
C SER A 146 -13.15 -8.09 -17.99
N ARG A 147 -12.75 -8.96 -18.91
CA ARG A 147 -11.70 -8.69 -19.89
C ARG A 147 -11.97 -7.44 -20.73
N ASP A 148 -13.18 -7.30 -21.28
CA ASP A 148 -13.48 -6.27 -22.29
C ASP A 148 -14.32 -5.11 -21.73
N TYR A 149 -15.10 -5.37 -20.68
CA TYR A 149 -15.99 -4.38 -20.06
C TYR A 149 -15.59 -4.11 -18.62
N THR A 150 -15.55 -2.84 -18.22
CA THR A 150 -15.31 -2.44 -16.82
C THR A 150 -16.30 -1.35 -16.41
N LEU A 151 -17.12 -1.66 -15.41
CA LEU A 151 -17.96 -0.71 -14.72
C LEU A 151 -17.12 0.02 -13.67
N LYS A 152 -17.01 1.34 -13.82
CA LYS A 152 -16.31 2.21 -12.87
C LYS A 152 -17.31 3.07 -12.11
N GLY A 153 -17.16 3.10 -10.78
CA GLY A 153 -17.97 3.94 -9.92
C GLY A 153 -17.45 5.37 -9.86
N GLN A 154 -18.37 6.32 -9.65
CA GLN A 154 -18.06 7.72 -9.35
C GLN A 154 -18.89 8.13 -8.12
N PRO A 155 -18.39 8.01 -6.87
CA PRO A 155 -17.08 7.53 -6.42
C PRO A 155 -16.96 6.00 -6.20
N HIS A 156 -18.08 5.30 -6.03
CA HIS A 156 -18.16 3.85 -5.81
C HIS A 156 -19.21 3.26 -6.75
N VAL A 157 -19.07 1.98 -7.09
CA VAL A 157 -20.14 1.23 -7.75
C VAL A 157 -21.28 1.01 -6.76
N ASP A 158 -22.52 1.09 -7.23
CA ASP A 158 -23.69 0.88 -6.38
C ASP A 158 -23.75 -0.56 -5.83
N GLU A 159 -24.13 -0.69 -4.55
CA GLU A 159 -24.17 -1.95 -3.82
C GLU A 159 -25.20 -2.93 -4.40
N ARG A 160 -26.20 -2.40 -5.11
CA ARG A 160 -27.26 -3.19 -5.74
C ARG A 160 -26.82 -3.89 -7.01
N VAL A 161 -25.74 -3.42 -7.64
CA VAL A 161 -25.27 -3.97 -8.93
C VAL A 161 -24.48 -5.26 -8.72
N PHE A 162 -23.94 -5.50 -7.53
CA PHE A 162 -23.06 -6.64 -7.29
C PHE A 162 -23.18 -7.20 -5.88
N GLU A 163 -22.84 -8.47 -5.76
CA GLU A 163 -22.63 -9.12 -4.47
C GLU A 163 -21.22 -9.67 -4.43
N CYS A 164 -20.46 -9.21 -3.44
CA CYS A 164 -19.09 -9.65 -3.20
C CYS A 164 -18.99 -10.16 -1.75
N ARG A 165 -18.66 -11.44 -1.60
CA ARG A 165 -18.55 -12.09 -0.29
C ARG A 165 -17.12 -12.56 -0.06
N ALA A 166 -16.56 -12.20 1.08
CA ALA A 166 -15.24 -12.63 1.52
C ALA A 166 -15.33 -13.40 2.83
N VAL A 167 -14.67 -14.55 2.91
CA VAL A 167 -14.59 -15.37 4.11
C VAL A 167 -13.35 -14.98 4.89
N VAL A 168 -13.49 -14.84 6.21
CA VAL A 168 -12.36 -14.61 7.12
C VAL A 168 -11.64 -15.92 7.34
N MET A 169 -10.40 -16.04 6.86
CA MET A 169 -9.58 -17.23 7.08
C MET A 169 -8.99 -17.26 8.49
N GLY A 170 -8.67 -16.08 9.03
CA GLY A 170 -8.17 -15.93 10.39
C GLY A 170 -7.20 -14.77 10.54
N THR A 171 -6.37 -14.84 11.58
CA THR A 171 -5.37 -13.81 11.89
C THR A 171 -3.97 -14.40 11.89
N GLU A 172 -3.08 -13.75 11.13
CA GLU A 172 -1.66 -14.09 11.04
C GLU A 172 -0.82 -13.10 11.82
N GLY A 173 0.30 -13.56 12.38
CA GLY A 173 1.30 -12.71 13.01
C GLY A 173 2.58 -12.66 12.19
N GLU A 174 3.20 -11.49 12.08
CA GLU A 174 4.58 -11.42 11.58
C GLU A 174 5.59 -11.91 12.63
N PRO A 175 6.83 -12.27 12.23
CA PRO A 175 7.91 -12.48 13.19
C PRO A 175 8.14 -11.24 14.04
N ALA A 176 8.42 -11.44 15.34
CA ALA A 176 8.63 -10.34 16.26
C ALA A 176 9.90 -9.55 15.89
N ARG A 177 9.73 -8.26 15.60
CA ARG A 177 10.83 -7.33 15.32
C ARG A 177 11.25 -6.66 16.62
N ILE A 178 12.55 -6.66 16.91
CA ILE A 178 13.10 -6.06 18.12
C ILE A 178 13.88 -4.80 17.73
N LYS A 179 13.37 -3.61 18.09
CA LYS A 179 14.02 -2.33 17.87
C LYS A 179 14.67 -1.85 19.16
N ILE A 180 16.00 -1.85 19.19
CA ILE A 180 16.77 -1.34 20.34
C ILE A 180 17.02 0.16 20.12
N LYS A 181 16.40 1.00 20.97
CA LYS A 181 16.67 2.44 21.04
C LYS A 181 17.76 2.69 22.07
N LYS A 182 18.95 3.10 21.62
CA LYS A 182 20.12 3.40 22.47
C LYS A 182 20.67 4.78 22.13
N LYS A 183 21.11 5.51 23.15
CA LYS A 183 21.86 6.76 22.99
C LYS A 183 23.35 6.48 23.21
N GLN A 184 24.23 7.25 22.55
CA GLN A 184 25.67 7.10 22.71
C GLN A 184 26.09 7.37 24.17
N ARG A 185 27.10 6.65 24.68
CA ARG A 185 27.62 6.76 26.06
C ARG A 185 26.56 6.57 27.18
N ASN A 186 25.42 5.95 26.87
CA ASN A 186 24.41 5.58 27.86
C ASN A 186 24.31 4.04 27.95
N ARG A 187 24.41 3.49 29.17
CA ARG A 187 24.29 2.04 29.41
C ARG A 187 22.86 1.53 29.23
N ARG A 188 21.85 2.37 29.45
CA ARG A 188 20.43 2.02 29.30
C ARG A 188 20.08 1.86 27.83
N THR A 189 19.41 0.76 27.51
CA THR A 189 18.80 0.51 26.20
C THR A 189 17.30 0.33 26.36
N LYS A 190 16.52 0.88 25.44
CA LYS A 190 15.08 0.68 25.39
C LYS A 190 14.76 -0.28 24.25
N THR A 191 14.41 -1.50 24.60
CA THR A 191 13.97 -2.52 23.65
C THR A 191 12.48 -2.34 23.37
N VAL A 192 12.12 -2.15 22.10
CA VAL A 192 10.73 -2.10 21.63
C VAL A 192 10.48 -3.33 20.78
N ILE A 193 9.55 -4.17 21.20
CA ILE A 193 9.15 -5.37 20.47
C ILE A 193 7.89 -5.04 19.67
N SER A 194 7.90 -5.35 18.37
CA SER A 194 6.78 -5.14 17.46
C SER A 194 6.40 -6.47 16.82
N LYS A 195 5.14 -6.88 17.01
CA LYS A 195 4.57 -8.09 16.41
C LYS A 195 3.15 -7.75 15.93
N HIS A 196 3.03 -7.25 14.71
CA HIS A 196 1.74 -6.87 14.15
C HIS A 196 0.90 -8.10 13.74
N LYS A 197 -0.42 -7.96 13.84
CA LYS A 197 -1.41 -8.96 13.42
C LYS A 197 -2.07 -8.51 12.12
N PHE A 198 -2.34 -9.47 11.24
CA PHE A 198 -2.93 -9.26 9.91
C PHE A 198 -4.14 -10.17 9.77
N THR A 199 -5.28 -9.63 9.36
CA THR A 199 -6.45 -10.45 9.03
C THR A 199 -6.32 -10.98 7.61
N VAL A 200 -6.54 -12.27 7.42
CA VAL A 200 -6.54 -12.90 6.09
C VAL A 200 -7.97 -13.15 5.66
N LEU A 201 -8.32 -12.63 4.49
CA LEU A 201 -9.62 -12.84 3.85
C LEU A 201 -9.43 -13.68 2.58
N ARG A 202 -10.42 -14.49 2.24
CA ARG A 202 -10.50 -15.19 0.95
C ARG A 202 -11.77 -14.76 0.23
N LEU A 203 -11.66 -14.34 -1.02
CA LEU A 203 -12.83 -13.99 -1.81
C LEU A 203 -13.59 -15.25 -2.21
N SER A 204 -14.81 -15.40 -1.70
CA SER A 204 -15.64 -16.59 -1.91
C SER A 204 -16.56 -16.46 -3.12
N GLU A 205 -17.23 -15.32 -3.27
CA GLU A 205 -18.22 -15.11 -4.32
C GLU A 205 -18.08 -13.69 -4.88
N LEU A 206 -18.13 -13.59 -6.20
CA LEU A 206 -18.25 -12.34 -6.94
C LEU A 206 -19.35 -12.52 -7.98
N ARG A 207 -20.50 -11.90 -7.76
CA ARG A 207 -21.66 -11.94 -8.64
C ARG A 207 -22.04 -10.53 -9.06
N VAL A 208 -22.35 -10.35 -10.33
CA VAL A 208 -22.96 -9.13 -10.87
C VAL A 208 -24.44 -9.45 -11.05
N LYS A 209 -25.31 -8.60 -10.50
CA LYS A 209 -26.77 -8.78 -10.52
C LYS A 209 -27.34 -8.43 -11.88
N GLU A 210 -28.41 -9.10 -12.29
CA GLU A 210 -29.10 -8.77 -13.53
C GLU A 210 -30.00 -7.55 -13.36
N LEU A 211 -30.36 -6.88 -14.47
CA LEU A 211 -31.15 -5.65 -14.45
C LEU A 211 -32.47 -5.79 -13.68
N GLY A 212 -33.14 -6.94 -13.81
CA GLY A 212 -34.40 -7.22 -13.10
C GLY A 212 -34.26 -7.31 -11.57
N GLU A 213 -33.07 -7.66 -11.06
CA GLU A 213 -32.79 -7.70 -9.62
C GLU A 213 -32.40 -6.34 -9.05
N ILE A 214 -31.96 -5.41 -9.90
CA ILE A 214 -31.47 -4.09 -9.47
C ILE A 214 -32.63 -3.09 -9.30
N GLU A 215 -33.71 -3.25 -10.09
CA GLU A 215 -34.89 -2.36 -10.07
C GLU A 215 -35.91 -2.73 -8.99
N GLN A 216 -35.74 -3.87 -8.30
CA GLN A 216 -36.56 -4.29 -7.15
C GLN A 216 -36.06 -3.66 -5.84
#